data_AF-A0D3K3-F1
#
_entry.id   AF-A0D3K3-F1
#
_cell.length_a   1.000
_cell.length_b   1.000
_cell.length_c   1.000
_cell.angle_alpha   90.00
_cell.angle_beta   90.00
_cell.angle_gamma   90.00
#
_symmetry.space_group_name_H-M   'P 1'
#
loop_
_entity.id
_entity.type
_entity.pdbx_description
1 polymer ?
#
loop_
_entity_poly.entity_id
_entity_poly.type
_entity_poly.pdbx_seq_one_letter_code
_entity_poly.pdbx_strand_id
1 'polypeptide(L)'
;MGNSNLTQTCNQDISQSCQQNSGLTEQEIEGIKNVFNSLDPKDGVISTETLRKLYRDSYDAPKLNDQIGNRESLTFQEFFEVMRINMLEKKKNFPNVEFNDMDGNVQCFFCQP
;
A
#
# COMPACT_ATOMS: atom_id res chain seq x y z
N MET A 1 21.11 5.90 24.89
CA MET A 1 20.19 6.55 23.94
C MET A 1 20.82 6.42 22.56
N GLY A 2 20.36 5.46 21.75
CA GLY A 2 20.85 5.24 20.39
C GLY A 2 19.66 5.10 19.47
N ASN A 3 19.27 6.21 18.84
CA ASN A 3 18.33 6.22 17.72
C ASN A 3 19.04 5.62 16.51
N SER A 4 18.63 4.42 16.11
CA SER A 4 18.98 3.87 14.81
C SER A 4 17.72 3.87 13.96
N ASN A 5 17.68 4.80 13.00
CA ASN A 5 16.73 4.83 11.90
C ASN A 5 16.68 3.45 11.23
N LEU A 6 15.62 2.70 11.49
CA LEU A 6 15.32 1.45 10.80
C LEU A 6 14.63 1.79 9.48
N THR A 7 15.41 2.25 8.51
CA THR A 7 15.04 2.14 7.10
C THR A 7 15.23 0.67 6.72
N GLN A 8 14.33 -0.19 7.18
CA GLN A 8 14.46 -1.64 7.05
C GLN A 8 13.98 -2.05 5.66
N THR A 9 14.95 -2.38 4.80
CA THR A 9 14.74 -2.74 3.39
C THR A 9 13.92 -4.03 3.30
N CYS A 10 12.76 -3.97 2.66
CA CYS A 10 11.84 -5.09 2.45
C CYS A 10 12.37 -5.99 1.32
N ASN A 11 13.37 -6.82 1.60
CA ASN A 11 13.90 -7.74 0.60
C ASN A 11 13.71 -9.21 1.02
N GLN A 12 13.07 -9.95 0.10
CA GLN A 12 13.03 -11.39 -0.11
C GLN A 12 12.21 -12.30 0.83
N ASP A 13 11.81 -11.84 2.02
CA ASP A 13 10.72 -12.45 2.79
C ASP A 13 9.69 -11.37 3.12
N ILE A 14 8.92 -11.00 2.08
CA ILE A 14 8.04 -9.83 2.05
C ILE A 14 7.05 -9.84 3.23
N SER A 15 6.55 -11.01 3.62
CA SER A 15 5.54 -11.14 4.67
C SER A 15 6.12 -10.87 6.07
N GLN A 16 7.28 -11.45 6.39
CA GLN A 16 7.88 -11.31 7.73
C GLN A 16 8.54 -9.95 7.97
N SER A 17 9.17 -9.36 6.94
CA SER A 17 9.83 -8.06 7.07
C SER A 17 8.84 -6.89 7.10
N CYS A 18 7.72 -6.96 6.36
CA CYS A 18 6.67 -5.94 6.38
C CYS A 18 5.73 -6.08 7.60
N GLN A 19 5.71 -7.24 8.27
CA GLN A 19 4.92 -7.45 9.50
C GLN A 19 5.51 -6.67 10.70
N GLN A 20 6.83 -6.52 10.78
CA GLN A 20 7.44 -5.84 11.92
C GLN A 20 7.15 -4.34 11.86
N ASN A 21 6.35 -3.85 12.82
CA ASN A 21 6.02 -2.44 13.04
C ASN A 21 5.13 -1.77 11.97
N SER A 22 4.47 -2.51 11.07
CA SER A 22 3.57 -1.89 10.10
C SER A 22 2.26 -1.40 10.72
N GLY A 23 1.79 -2.01 11.80
CA GLY A 23 0.47 -1.74 12.37
C GLY A 23 -0.69 -2.34 11.55
N LEU A 24 -0.37 -3.18 10.56
CA LEU A 24 -1.32 -3.92 9.72
C LEU A 24 -1.34 -5.40 10.13
N THR A 25 -2.45 -6.07 9.86
CA THR A 25 -2.56 -7.53 10.01
C THR A 25 -1.88 -8.25 8.83
N GLU A 26 -1.61 -9.54 8.99
CA GLU A 26 -1.03 -10.35 7.91
C GLU A 26 -1.90 -10.35 6.64
N GLN A 27 -3.22 -10.45 6.80
CA GLN A 27 -4.18 -10.39 5.69
C GLN A 27 -4.13 -9.04 4.95
N GLU A 28 -3.95 -7.94 5.67
CA GLU A 28 -3.83 -6.61 5.04
C GLU A 28 -2.53 -6.47 4.26
N ILE A 29 -1.43 -7.01 4.79
CA ILE A 29 -0.14 -7.04 4.10
C ILE A 29 -0.23 -7.90 2.83
N GLU A 30 -0.87 -9.07 2.94
CA GLU A 30 -1.15 -9.95 1.79
C GLU A 30 -2.05 -9.25 0.77
N GLY A 31 -3.06 -8.52 1.23
CA GLY A 31 -3.92 -7.69 0.40
C GLY A 31 -3.14 -6.66 -0.41
N ILE A 32 -2.29 -5.86 0.25
CA ILE A 32 -1.43 -4.88 -0.43
C ILE A 32 -0.51 -5.58 -1.43
N LYS A 33 0.07 -6.73 -1.08
CA LYS A 33 0.91 -7.52 -1.99
C LYS A 33 0.14 -8.03 -3.20
N ASN A 34 -1.09 -8.47 -3.02
CA ASN A 34 -1.95 -8.90 -4.12
C ASN A 34 -2.30 -7.74 -5.04
N VAL A 35 -2.58 -6.54 -4.51
CA VAL A 35 -2.74 -5.33 -5.31
C VAL A 35 -1.46 -5.05 -6.10
N PHE A 36 -0.30 -5.05 -5.47
CA PHE A 36 0.97 -4.82 -6.17
C PHE A 36 1.19 -5.81 -7.32
N ASN A 37 0.98 -7.10 -7.07
CA ASN A 37 1.12 -8.14 -8.09
C ASN A 37 0.10 -7.99 -9.23
N SER A 38 -1.12 -7.53 -8.94
CA SER A 38 -2.16 -7.28 -9.95
C SER A 38 -1.81 -6.14 -10.91
N LEU A 39 -0.89 -5.25 -10.51
CA LEU A 39 -0.39 -4.15 -11.34
C LEU A 39 0.71 -4.59 -12.32
N ASP A 40 0.99 -5.90 -12.41
CA ASP A 40 1.96 -6.51 -13.31
C ASP A 40 3.37 -5.87 -13.20
N PRO A 41 4.01 -5.95 -12.02
CA PRO A 41 5.32 -5.35 -11.79
C PRO A 41 6.36 -5.94 -12.76
N LYS A 42 7.12 -5.05 -13.42
CA LYS A 42 8.26 -5.41 -14.26
C LYS A 42 9.53 -5.18 -13.48
N ASP A 43 10.40 -6.18 -13.43
CA ASP A 43 11.67 -6.13 -12.70
C ASP A 43 11.53 -5.70 -11.22
N GLY A 44 10.41 -6.07 -10.59
CA GLY A 44 10.14 -5.76 -9.18
C GLY A 44 9.63 -4.33 -8.91
N VAL A 45 9.28 -3.58 -9.96
CA VAL A 45 8.68 -2.24 -9.85
C VAL A 45 7.38 -2.12 -10.64
N ILE A 46 6.48 -1.23 -10.19
CA ILE A 46 5.26 -0.84 -10.92
C ILE A 46 5.41 0.56 -11.48
N SER A 47 4.71 0.85 -12.58
CA SER A 47 4.58 2.22 -13.08
C SER A 47 3.61 3.03 -12.21
N THR A 48 4.05 4.20 -11.77
CA THR A 48 3.20 5.17 -11.07
C THR A 48 2.07 5.68 -11.96
N GLU A 49 2.22 5.65 -13.29
CA GLU A 49 1.16 6.05 -14.20
C GLU A 49 -0.04 5.10 -14.10
N THR A 50 0.21 3.79 -14.07
CA THR A 50 -0.83 2.77 -13.85
C THR A 50 -1.53 2.98 -12.51
N LEU A 51 -0.75 3.27 -11.48
CA LEU A 51 -1.25 3.53 -10.14
C LEU A 51 -2.15 4.78 -10.08
N ARG A 52 -1.70 5.88 -10.68
CA ARG A 52 -2.47 7.13 -10.78
C ARG A 52 -3.75 6.94 -11.59
N LYS A 53 -3.71 6.13 -12.66
CA LYS A 53 -4.90 5.79 -13.46
C LYS A 53 -5.91 5.00 -12.63
N LEU A 54 -5.45 3.99 -11.88
CA LEU A 54 -6.31 3.17 -11.03
C LEU A 54 -7.03 4.00 -9.96
N TYR A 55 -6.32 4.97 -9.38
CA TYR A 55 -6.84 5.76 -8.28
C TYR A 55 -7.37 7.13 -8.68
N ARG A 56 -7.37 7.48 -9.98
CA ARG A 56 -7.75 8.81 -10.47
C ARG A 56 -9.12 9.26 -9.94
N ASP A 57 -10.06 8.33 -9.91
CA ASP A 57 -11.45 8.60 -9.56
C ASP A 57 -11.75 8.28 -8.08
N SER A 58 -10.72 7.93 -7.29
CA SER A 58 -10.84 7.70 -5.85
C SER A 58 -10.78 9.00 -5.07
N TYR A 59 -11.45 9.03 -3.91
CA TYR A 59 -11.36 10.15 -2.97
C TYR A 59 -9.92 10.44 -2.51
N ASP A 60 -9.10 9.38 -2.45
CA ASP A 60 -7.72 9.46 -1.98
C ASP A 60 -6.73 9.88 -3.07
N ALA A 61 -7.18 10.10 -4.31
CA ALA A 61 -6.31 10.40 -5.45
C ALA A 61 -5.33 11.57 -5.19
N PRO A 62 -5.76 12.73 -4.64
CA PRO A 62 -4.85 13.85 -4.40
C PRO A 62 -3.75 13.48 -3.42
N LYS A 63 -4.11 12.80 -2.32
CA LYS A 63 -3.18 12.40 -1.28
C LYS A 63 -2.19 11.34 -1.77
N LEU A 64 -2.68 10.38 -2.54
CA LEU A 64 -1.85 9.34 -3.15
C LEU A 64 -0.88 9.95 -4.17
N ASN A 65 -1.33 10.92 -4.97
CA ASN A 65 -0.45 11.66 -5.88
C ASN A 65 0.65 12.43 -5.13
N ASP A 66 0.33 13.08 -4.01
CA ASP A 66 1.33 13.77 -3.18
C ASP A 66 2.35 12.80 -2.58
N GLN A 67 1.92 11.63 -2.11
CA GLN A 67 2.80 10.60 -1.55
C GLN A 67 3.72 9.96 -2.60
N ILE A 68 3.19 9.72 -3.80
CA ILE A 68 3.98 9.23 -4.95
C ILE A 68 4.96 10.30 -5.42
N GLY A 69 4.54 11.57 -5.40
CA GLY A 69 5.32 12.70 -5.88
C GLY A 69 5.62 12.57 -7.38
N ASN A 70 6.85 12.93 -7.77
CA ASN A 70 7.32 12.89 -9.16
C ASN A 70 7.97 11.55 -9.57
N ARG A 71 7.86 10.50 -8.75
CA ARG A 71 8.42 9.19 -9.08
C ARG A 71 7.73 8.64 -10.33
N GLU A 72 8.49 7.97 -11.20
CA GLU A 72 7.95 7.31 -12.39
C GLU A 72 7.57 5.86 -12.09
N SER A 73 8.30 5.20 -11.20
CA SER A 73 8.05 3.82 -10.77
C SER A 73 8.17 3.69 -9.24
N LEU A 74 7.60 2.60 -8.71
CA LEU A 74 7.69 2.25 -7.30
C LEU A 74 8.09 0.79 -7.16
N THR A 75 9.06 0.53 -6.28
CA THR A 75 9.31 -0.82 -5.75
C THR A 75 8.13 -1.27 -4.88
N PHE A 76 8.05 -2.57 -4.59
CA PHE A 76 7.07 -3.08 -3.64
C PHE A 76 7.14 -2.37 -2.29
N GLN A 77 8.35 -2.08 -1.79
CA GLN A 77 8.55 -1.39 -0.51
C GLN A 77 7.95 0.02 -0.51
N GLU A 78 8.22 0.79 -1.57
CA GLU A 78 7.69 2.15 -1.68
C GLU A 78 6.17 2.14 -1.85
N PHE A 79 5.64 1.22 -2.65
CA PHE A 79 4.21 1.03 -2.78
C PHE A 79 3.57 0.62 -1.44
N PHE A 80 4.19 -0.31 -0.71
CA PHE A 80 3.71 -0.78 0.58
C PHE A 80 3.63 0.35 1.62
N GLU A 81 4.66 1.20 1.71
CA GLU A 81 4.66 2.36 2.61
C GLU A 81 3.50 3.33 2.31
N VAL A 82 3.26 3.64 1.04
CA VAL A 82 2.14 4.50 0.60
C VAL A 82 0.80 3.90 1.03
N MET A 83 0.58 2.62 0.72
CA MET A 83 -0.67 1.92 1.02
C MET A 83 -0.89 1.75 2.53
N ARG A 84 0.17 1.44 3.27
CA ARG A 84 0.16 1.29 4.72
C ARG A 84 -0.27 2.58 5.40
N ILE A 85 0.33 3.72 5.04
CA ILE A 85 -0.03 5.01 5.63
C ILE A 85 -1.52 5.30 5.37
N ASN A 86 -1.99 5.09 4.14
CA ASN A 86 -3.39 5.32 3.78
C ASN A 86 -4.34 4.42 4.59
N MET A 87 -4.04 3.12 4.71
CA MET A 87 -4.86 2.17 5.48
C MET A 87 -4.90 2.53 6.97
N LEU A 88 -3.77 2.87 7.59
CA LEU A 88 -3.72 3.25 9.00
C LEU A 88 -4.53 4.52 9.28
N GLU A 89 -4.48 5.50 8.38
CA GLU A 89 -5.28 6.72 8.51
C GLU A 89 -6.77 6.45 8.33
N LYS A 90 -7.15 5.57 7.39
CA LYS A 90 -8.54 5.13 7.23
C LYS A 90 -9.03 4.41 8.48
N LYS A 91 -8.25 3.50 9.05
CA LYS A 91 -8.57 2.83 10.32
C LYS A 91 -8.75 3.82 11.48
N LYS A 92 -7.93 4.87 11.53
CA LYS A 92 -8.04 5.92 12.55
C LYS A 92 -9.32 6.76 12.38
N ASN A 93 -9.68 7.10 11.14
CA ASN A 93 -10.86 7.91 10.84
C ASN A 93 -12.17 7.10 10.87
N PHE A 94 -12.08 5.79 10.63
CA PHE A 94 -13.20 4.86 10.56
C PHE A 94 -12.90 3.56 11.33
N PRO A 95 -12.94 3.58 12.67
CA PRO A 95 -12.65 2.40 13.51
C PRO A 95 -13.63 1.24 13.28
N ASN A 96 -14.79 1.54 12.67
CA ASN A 96 -15.84 0.66 12.18
C ASN A 96 -15.51 -0.28 11.01
N VAL A 97 -14.48 0.04 10.23
CA VAL A 97 -14.26 -0.60 8.92
C VAL A 97 -13.34 -1.80 9.07
N GLU A 98 -13.92 -2.99 9.04
CA GLU A 98 -13.18 -4.23 8.83
C GLU A 98 -12.94 -4.44 7.33
N PHE A 99 -11.68 -4.49 6.91
CA PHE A 99 -11.28 -4.85 5.55
C PHE A 99 -11.37 -6.38 5.37
N ASN A 100 -12.55 -6.96 5.58
CA ASN A 100 -12.72 -8.41 5.72
C ASN A 100 -13.22 -9.15 4.46
N ASP A 101 -13.36 -8.49 3.31
CA ASP A 101 -13.69 -9.18 2.05
C ASP A 101 -12.71 -8.77 0.94
N MET A 102 -11.62 -9.53 0.82
CA MET A 102 -10.72 -9.50 -0.35
C MET A 102 -11.00 -10.69 -1.27
N ASP A 103 -12.26 -10.93 -1.60
CA ASP A 103 -12.62 -11.86 -2.67
C ASP A 103 -12.40 -11.16 -4.03
N GLY A 104 -11.17 -11.28 -4.55
CA GLY A 104 -10.83 -11.18 -5.97
C GLY A 104 -10.98 -9.83 -6.69
N ASN A 105 -11.55 -8.80 -6.06
CA ASN A 105 -11.78 -7.50 -6.70
C ASN A 105 -11.02 -6.38 -5.99
N VAL A 106 -9.84 -6.06 -6.53
CA VAL A 106 -8.94 -4.94 -6.14
C VAL A 106 -9.67 -3.58 -6.12
N GLN A 107 -10.87 -3.50 -6.67
CA GLN A 107 -11.70 -2.28 -6.73
C GLN A 107 -12.25 -1.82 -5.37
N CYS A 108 -12.39 -2.69 -4.36
CA CYS A 108 -13.08 -2.31 -3.11
C CYS A 108 -12.20 -1.69 -2.01
N PHE A 109 -10.89 -1.50 -2.22
CA PHE A 109 -10.01 -0.82 -1.23
C PHE A 109 -10.27 0.70 -1.11
N PHE A 110 -10.92 1.29 -2.11
CA PHE A 110 -11.07 2.75 -2.26
C PHE A 110 -12.50 3.18 -2.58
N CYS A 111 -13.48 2.27 -2.49
CA CYS A 111 -14.87 2.65 -2.64
C CYS A 111 -15.28 3.59 -1.49
N GLN A 112 -15.91 4.71 -1.84
CA GLN A 112 -16.64 5.57 -0.92
C GLN A 112 -17.96 4.89 -0.49
N PRO A 113 -18.59 5.32 0.63
CA PRO A 113 -19.86 4.77 1.10
C PRO A 113 -21.01 4.87 0.09
#